data_AF-A0A939ZXQ5-F1
#
_entry.id   AF-A0A939ZXQ5-F1
#
_cell.length_a   1.000
_cell.length_b   1.000
_cell.length_c   1.000
_cell.angle_alpha   90.00
_cell.angle_beta   90.00
_cell.angle_gamma   90.00
#
_symmetry.space_group_name_H-M   'P 1'
#
loop_
_entity.id
_entity.type
_entity.pdbx_description
1 polymer ?
#
loop_
_entity_poly.entity_id
_entity_poly.type
_entity_poly.pdbx_seq_one_letter_code
_entity_poly.pdbx_strand_id
1 'polypeptide(L)' 'SSDDFVSKLEIALKECFETEYWLELLFETNYIDKKDYDQLISDCGAIRRMLISACTTMKAKNDV' A
#
# COMPACT_ATOMS: atom_id res chain seq x y z
N SER A 1 -15.06 13.88 7.55
CA SER A 1 -14.10 14.73 8.28
C SER A 1 -12.69 14.47 7.76
N SER A 2 -11.73 15.38 7.91
CA SER A 2 -10.31 15.12 7.59
C SER A 2 -9.78 13.88 8.30
N ASP A 3 -10.22 13.64 9.54
CA ASP A 3 -9.79 12.48 10.35
C ASP A 3 -10.32 11.15 9.81
N ASP A 4 -11.57 11.13 9.33
CA ASP A 4 -12.14 9.95 8.68
C ASP A 4 -11.40 9.63 7.38
N PHE A 5 -11.04 10.65 6.60
CA PHE A 5 -10.24 10.47 5.39
C PHE A 5 -8.85 9.89 5.71
N VAL A 6 -8.15 10.42 6.71
CA VAL A 6 -6.86 9.87 7.17
C VAL A 6 -7.00 8.44 7.65
N SER A 7 -8.03 8.12 8.42
CA SER A 7 -8.32 6.75 8.89
C SER A 7 -8.50 5.78 7.71
N LYS A 8 -9.22 6.17 6.65
CA LYS A 8 -9.35 5.34 5.44
C LYS A 8 -8.02 5.14 4.72
N LEU A 9 -7.17 6.16 4.64
CA LEU A 9 -5.82 6.02 4.06
C LEU A 9 -4.93 5.09 4.88
N GLU A 10 -5.02 5.13 6.20
CA GLU A 10 -4.28 4.21 7.08
C GLU A 10 -4.75 2.77 6.96
N ILE A 11 -6.06 2.55 6.80
CA ILE A 11 -6.61 1.22 6.50
C ILE A 11 -6.08 0.74 5.15
N ALA A 12 -6.19 1.55 4.09
CA ALA A 12 -5.67 1.19 2.77
C ALA A 12 -4.16 0.87 2.80
N LEU A 13 -3.39 1.56 3.64
CA LEU A 13 -1.97 1.29 3.81
C LEU A 13 -1.73 -0.09 4.45
N LYS A 14 -2.52 -0.48 5.45
CA LYS A 14 -2.45 -1.82 6.07
C LYS A 14 -2.78 -2.92 5.06
N GLU A 15 -3.87 -2.76 4.32
CA GLU A 15 -4.28 -3.70 3.26
C GLU A 15 -3.22 -3.82 2.16
N CYS A 16 -2.52 -2.72 1.84
CA CYS A 16 -1.41 -2.72 0.89
C CYS A 16 -0.24 -3.58 1.41
N PHE A 17 0.13 -3.47 2.69
CA PHE A 17 1.17 -4.32 3.29
C PHE A 17 0.76 -5.79 3.31
N GLU A 18 -0.50 -6.10 3.63
CA GLU A 18 -1.01 -7.48 3.56
C GLU A 18 -0.97 -8.03 2.13
N THR A 19 -1.31 -7.20 1.14
CA THR A 19 -1.23 -7.59 -0.27
C THR A 19 0.21 -7.91 -0.69
N GLU A 20 1.19 -7.10 -0.31
CA GLU A 20 2.61 -7.37 -0.60
C GLU A 20 3.06 -8.71 0.01
N TYR A 21 2.65 -9.01 1.24
CA TYR A 21 2.92 -10.30 1.87
C TYR A 21 2.30 -11.46 1.10
N TRP A 22 1.04 -11.34 0.65
CA TRP A 22 0.41 -12.38 -0.17
C TRP A 22 1.10 -12.56 -1.52
N LEU A 23 1.56 -11.49 -2.16
CA LEU A 23 2.32 -11.57 -3.41
C LEU A 23 3.64 -12.32 -3.21
N GLU A 24 4.37 -12.03 -2.13
CA GLU A 24 5.60 -12.73 -1.77
C GLU A 24 5.33 -14.22 -1.54
N LEU A 25 4.30 -14.56 -0.75
CA LEU A 25 3.94 -15.95 -0.51
C LEU A 25 3.54 -16.70 -1.78
N LEU A 26 2.77 -16.08 -2.68
CA LEU A 26 2.37 -16.67 -3.96
C LEU A 26 3.57 -16.92 -4.87
N PHE A 27 4.55 -16.01 -4.86
CA PHE A 27 5.79 -16.19 -5.60
C PHE A 27 6.64 -17.32 -5.02
N GLU A 28 6.88 -17.34 -3.70
CA GLU A 28 7.65 -18.37 -3.01
C GLU A 28 7.04 -19.78 -3.14
N THR A 29 5.70 -19.86 -3.24
CA THR A 29 4.97 -21.12 -3.46
C THR A 29 4.81 -21.48 -4.93
N ASN A 30 5.45 -20.74 -5.85
CA ASN A 30 5.41 -20.94 -7.30
C ASN A 30 3.99 -20.91 -7.92
N TYR A 31 3.05 -20.17 -7.30
CA TYR A 31 1.72 -19.92 -7.85
C TYR A 31 1.71 -18.83 -8.93
N ILE A 32 2.65 -17.88 -8.84
CA ILE A 32 2.89 -16.84 -9.85
C ILE A 32 4.36 -16.87 -10.27
N ASP A 33 4.64 -16.50 -11.52
CA ASP A 33 6.02 -16.43 -12.00
C ASP A 33 6.70 -15.12 -11.58
N LYS A 34 8.02 -15.07 -11.77
CA LYS A 34 8.83 -13.90 -11.39
C LYS A 34 8.39 -12.62 -12.10
N LYS A 35 8.00 -12.72 -13.38
CA LYS A 35 7.62 -11.55 -14.17
C LYS A 35 6.33 -10.93 -13.62
N ASP A 36 5.34 -11.78 -13.31
CA ASP A 36 4.08 -11.35 -12.72
C ASP A 36 4.29 -10.80 -11.31
N TYR A 37 5.11 -11.47 -10.48
CA TYR A 37 5.49 -10.98 -9.16
C TYR A 37 6.16 -9.61 -9.21
N ASP A 38 7.20 -9.44 -10.03
CA ASP A 38 7.96 -8.19 -10.17
C ASP A 38 7.05 -7.02 -10.60
N GLN A 39 6.10 -7.27 -11.51
CA GLN A 39 5.12 -6.26 -11.93
C GLN A 39 4.15 -5.91 -10.80
N LEU A 40 3.54 -6.90 -10.16
CA LEU A 40 2.54 -6.70 -9.10
C LEU A 40 3.14 -6.03 -7.86
N ILE A 41 4.33 -6.45 -7.43
CA ILE A 41 5.01 -5.85 -6.27
C ILE A 41 5.44 -4.41 -6.55
N SER A 42 5.85 -4.11 -7.79
CA SER A 42 6.18 -2.75 -8.22
C SER A 42 4.95 -1.84 -8.15
N ASP A 43 3.81 -2.29 -8.68
CA ASP A 43 2.55 -1.53 -8.66
C ASP A 43 2.04 -1.33 -7.23
N CYS A 44 2.09 -2.37 -6.40
CA CYS A 44 1.75 -2.30 -4.98
C CYS A 44 2.63 -1.27 -4.24
N GLY A 45 3.95 -1.30 -4.50
CA GLY A 45 4.89 -0.33 -3.96
C GLY A 45 4.62 1.11 -4.41
N ALA A 46 4.17 1.33 -5.65
CA ALA A 46 3.77 2.65 -6.13
C ALA A 46 2.52 3.16 -5.40
N ILE A 47 1.49 2.32 -5.24
CA ILE A 47 0.27 2.62 -4.49
C ILE A 47 0.61 2.99 -3.04
N ARG A 48 1.45 2.18 -2.38
CA ARG A 48 1.90 2.45 -1.01
C ARG A 48 2.55 3.83 -0.87
N ARG A 49 3.45 4.19 -1.78
CA ARG A 49 4.11 5.52 -1.76
C ARG A 49 3.11 6.66 -1.92
N MET A 50 2.12 6.50 -2.81
CA MET A 50 1.04 7.49 -2.97
C MET A 50 0.19 7.62 -1.71
N LEU A 51 -0.19 6.50 -1.08
CA LEU A 51 -0.95 6.50 0.18
C LEU A 51 -0.17 7.17 1.33
N ILE A 52 1.12 6.87 1.48
CA ILE A 52 1.99 7.52 2.47
C ILE A 52 2.04 9.03 2.22
N SER A 53 2.31 9.45 0.99
CA SER A 53 2.37 10.87 0.63
C SER A 53 1.06 11.60 0.93
N ALA A 54 -0.08 11.01 0.58
CA ALA A 54 -1.40 11.56 0.87
C ALA A 54 -1.66 11.64 2.39
N CYS A 55 -1.36 10.58 3.13
CA CYS A 55 -1.54 10.53 4.57
C CYS A 55 -0.67 11.58 5.30
N THR A 56 0.60 11.69 4.93
CA THR A 56 1.52 12.70 5.49
C THR A 56 1.06 14.11 5.19
N THR A 57 0.61 14.39 3.96
CA THR A 57 0.11 15.70 3.57
C THR A 57 -1.14 16.09 4.37
N MET A 58 -2.06 15.16 4.58
CA MET A 58 -3.30 15.42 5.32
C MET A 58 -3.05 15.62 6.82
N LYS A 59 -2.14 14.84 7.42
CA LYS A 59 -1.76 15.02 8.82
C LYS A 59 -1.10 16.38 9.04
N ALA A 60 -0.16 16.76 8.19
CA ALA A 60 0.49 18.08 8.26
C ALA A 60 -0.50 19.24 8.12
N LYS A 61 -1.59 19.07 7.36
CA LYS A 61 -2.66 20.08 7.24
C LYS A 61 -3.56 20.15 8.48
N ASN A 62 -3.73 19.06 9.22
CA ASN A 62 -4.53 19.03 10.45
C ASN A 62 -3.75 19.54 11.68
N ASP A 63 -2.41 19.50 11.65
CA ASP A 63 -1.53 20.04 12.71
C ASP A 63 -1.32 21.56 12.62
N VAL A 64 -1.87 22.22 11.58
CA VAL A 64 -1.86 23.68 11.33
C VAL A 64 -3.27 24.24 11.51
#